data_AF-A0A9D7MTW3-F1
#
_entry.id   AF-A0A9D7MTW3-F1
#
_cell.length_a   1.000
_cell.length_b   1.000
_cell.length_c   1.000
_cell.angle_alpha   90.00
_cell.angle_beta   90.00
_cell.angle_gamma   90.00
#
_symmetry.space_group_name_H-M   'P 1'
#
loop_
_entity.id
_entity.type
_entity.pdbx_description
1 polymer ?
#
loop_
_entity_poly.entity_id
_entity_poly.type
_entity_poly.pdbx_seq_one_letter_code
_entity_poly.pdbx_strand_id
1 'polypeptide(L)'
;MKLCTAIIGTLILVFISRSASPQVYNGAFSDLFFGPQPSARAEAMGRSIASVPGDPNGYFYNPACLAEVKGLNLNGSSALIETDEPNAMGCAAINIGKRFGTGLSFEQTSSALNIRITAGAVIVEDLTAGVNLNIFDADKKQVNDSVSNTISGTVIYFDIGAMKRFRFDKSKKPG
;
A
#
# COMPACT_ATOMS: atom_id res chain seq x y z
N MET A 1 10.62 45.84 -16.00
CA MET A 1 9.84 44.71 -16.55
C MET A 1 9.94 43.42 -15.73
N LYS A 2 11.12 42.98 -15.27
CA LYS A 2 11.27 41.70 -14.52
C LYS A 2 10.49 41.59 -13.19
N LEU A 3 10.26 42.71 -12.49
CA LEU A 3 9.53 42.71 -11.22
C LEU A 3 8.02 42.46 -11.37
N CYS A 4 7.38 43.04 -12.41
CA CYS A 4 5.96 42.79 -12.68
C CYS A 4 5.69 41.33 -13.04
N THR A 5 6.57 40.69 -13.82
CA THR A 5 6.39 39.29 -14.22
C THR A 5 6.48 38.34 -13.02
N ALA A 6 7.36 38.61 -12.06
CA ALA A 6 7.49 37.82 -10.84
C ALA A 6 6.22 37.93 -9.96
N ILE A 7 5.70 39.15 -9.76
CA ILE A 7 4.50 39.38 -8.95
C ILE A 7 3.28 38.70 -9.56
N ILE A 8 3.09 38.81 -10.88
CA ILE A 8 1.98 38.14 -11.58
C ILE A 8 2.12 36.63 -11.46
N GLY A 9 3.33 36.08 -11.63
CA GLY A 9 3.60 34.65 -11.45
C GLY A 9 3.27 34.16 -10.04
N THR A 10 3.68 34.89 -9.00
CA THR A 10 3.36 34.56 -7.60
C THR A 10 1.86 34.61 -7.32
N LEU A 11 1.15 35.61 -7.85
CA LEU A 11 -0.30 35.73 -7.68
C LEU A 11 -1.07 34.59 -8.35
N ILE A 12 -0.65 34.19 -9.56
CA ILE A 12 -1.20 33.02 -10.25
C ILE A 12 -0.96 31.75 -9.42
N LEU A 13 0.24 31.57 -8.88
CA LEU A 13 0.57 30.41 -8.04
C LEU A 13 -0.32 30.34 -6.78
N VAL A 14 -0.49 31.47 -6.09
CA VAL A 14 -1.35 31.58 -4.90
C VAL A 14 -2.82 31.31 -5.24
N PHE A 15 -3.28 31.76 -6.41
CA PHE A 15 -4.66 31.53 -6.85
C PHE A 15 -4.92 30.05 -7.17
N ILE A 16 -3.98 29.39 -7.88
CA ILE A 16 -4.06 27.95 -8.17
C ILE A 16 -4.03 27.13 -6.88
N SER A 17 -3.20 27.51 -5.89
CA SER A 17 -3.16 26.81 -4.59
C SER A 17 -4.46 26.96 -3.77
N ARG A 18 -5.22 28.05 -3.93
CA ARG A 18 -6.50 28.24 -3.22
C ARG A 18 -7.66 27.47 -3.81
N SER A 19 -7.65 27.15 -5.10
CA SER A 19 -8.70 26.36 -5.75
C SER A 19 -8.54 24.85 -5.57
N ALA A 20 -7.41 24.39 -5.00
CA ALA A 20 -7.21 23.00 -4.64
C ALA A 20 -7.95 22.68 -3.33
N SER A 21 -9.26 22.43 -3.41
CA SER A 21 -9.96 21.75 -2.32
C SER A 21 -9.39 20.34 -2.18
N PRO A 22 -9.00 19.88 -0.98
CA PRO A 22 -8.57 18.51 -0.79
C PRO A 22 -9.75 17.59 -1.12
N GLN A 23 -9.67 16.90 -2.26
CA GLN A 23 -10.60 15.84 -2.59
C GLN A 23 -10.23 14.64 -1.72
N VAL A 24 -10.87 14.54 -0.56
CA VAL A 24 -10.75 13.35 0.29
C VAL A 24 -11.53 12.23 -0.39
N TYR A 25 -10.84 11.14 -0.72
CA TYR A 25 -11.48 9.97 -1.31
C TYR A 25 -12.33 9.27 -0.24
N ASN A 26 -13.64 9.27 -0.44
CA ASN A 26 -14.63 8.61 0.42
C ASN A 26 -15.30 7.41 -0.29
N GLY A 27 -14.57 6.74 -1.18
CA GLY A 27 -15.09 5.57 -1.89
C GLY A 27 -14.92 4.28 -1.08
N ALA A 28 -15.39 3.15 -1.62
CA ALA A 28 -15.40 1.85 -0.94
C ALA A 28 -14.02 1.33 -0.49
N PHE A 29 -12.93 1.87 -1.05
CA PHE A 29 -11.57 1.52 -0.66
C PHE A 29 -10.94 2.52 0.31
N SER A 30 -11.70 3.47 0.87
CA SER A 30 -11.14 4.54 1.69
C SER A 30 -10.43 3.98 2.90
N ASP A 31 -11.05 3.01 3.57
CA ASP A 31 -10.51 2.40 4.78
C ASP A 31 -9.30 1.52 4.46
N LEU A 32 -9.31 0.87 3.30
CA LEU A 32 -8.19 0.06 2.82
C LEU A 32 -6.94 0.91 2.56
N PHE A 33 -7.08 2.07 1.91
CA PHE A 33 -5.93 2.91 1.53
C PHE A 33 -5.55 3.95 2.59
N PHE A 34 -6.55 4.50 3.28
CA PHE A 34 -6.37 5.63 4.20
C PHE A 34 -6.59 5.26 5.66
N GLY A 35 -7.19 4.11 5.95
CA GLY A 35 -7.39 3.62 7.32
C GLY A 35 -6.08 3.24 8.02
N PRO A 36 -6.18 2.91 9.33
CA PRO A 36 -5.04 2.49 10.13
C PRO A 36 -4.38 1.24 9.56
N GLN A 37 -3.06 1.27 9.45
CA GLN A 37 -2.34 0.13 8.89
C GLN A 37 -2.28 -1.01 9.90
N PRO A 38 -2.61 -2.24 9.49
CA PRO A 38 -2.60 -3.36 10.42
C PRO A 38 -1.19 -3.71 10.88
N SER A 39 -0.14 -3.34 10.12
CA SER A 39 1.26 -3.52 10.51
C SER A 39 1.78 -2.33 11.34
N ALA A 40 2.17 -2.58 12.60
CA ALA A 40 2.81 -1.58 13.44
C ALA A 40 4.08 -0.99 12.81
N ARG A 41 4.83 -1.81 12.07
CA ARG A 41 6.01 -1.35 11.31
C ARG A 41 5.59 -0.39 10.20
N ALA A 42 4.48 -0.67 9.51
CA ALA A 42 4.01 0.19 8.42
C ALA A 42 3.59 1.54 8.93
N GLU A 43 2.82 1.55 10.01
CA GLU A 43 2.39 2.79 10.65
C GLU A 43 3.60 3.59 11.14
N ALA A 44 4.57 2.96 11.80
CA ALA A 44 5.80 3.62 12.26
C ALA A 44 6.68 4.18 11.12
N MET A 45 6.59 3.62 9.92
CA MET A 45 7.30 4.09 8.73
C MET A 45 6.49 5.10 7.89
N GLY A 46 5.37 5.62 8.41
CA GLY A 46 4.51 6.51 7.65
C GLY A 46 3.95 5.85 6.40
N ARG A 47 3.65 4.54 6.48
CA ARG A 47 3.09 3.69 5.42
C ARG A 47 4.05 3.41 4.25
N SER A 48 5.35 3.69 4.42
CA SER A 48 6.36 3.53 3.37
C SER A 48 7.05 2.14 3.35
N ILE A 49 6.28 1.04 3.42
CA ILE A 49 6.86 -0.33 3.36
C ILE A 49 6.99 -0.88 1.94
N ALA A 50 6.42 -0.21 0.93
CA ALA A 50 6.42 -0.65 -0.47
C ALA A 50 7.81 -0.93 -1.09
N SER A 51 8.90 -0.53 -0.43
CA SER A 51 10.28 -0.75 -0.87
C SER A 51 11.20 -1.34 0.20
N VAL A 52 10.64 -2.04 1.20
CA VAL A 52 11.44 -2.70 2.25
C VAL A 52 11.64 -4.18 1.86
N PRO A 53 12.84 -4.57 1.41
CA PRO A 53 13.08 -5.93 0.93
C PRO A 53 13.07 -6.94 2.09
N GLY A 54 12.46 -8.10 1.84
CA GLY A 54 12.42 -9.23 2.78
C GLY A 54 11.50 -9.02 3.99
N ASP A 55 10.74 -7.92 4.03
CA ASP A 55 9.72 -7.72 5.03
C ASP A 55 8.48 -8.57 4.70
N PRO A 56 7.95 -9.36 5.65
CA PRO A 56 6.79 -10.20 5.41
C PRO A 56 5.48 -9.43 5.24
N ASN A 57 5.39 -8.18 5.69
CA ASN A 57 4.26 -7.32 5.42
C ASN A 57 4.48 -6.50 4.14
N GLY A 58 5.68 -6.48 3.56
CA GLY A 58 5.99 -5.65 2.40
C GLY A 58 5.20 -6.01 1.15
N TYR A 59 4.86 -7.28 0.95
CA TYR A 59 4.11 -7.72 -0.23
C TYR A 59 2.63 -7.33 -0.23
N PHE A 60 2.13 -6.89 0.93
CA PHE A 60 0.84 -6.23 1.06
C PHE A 60 0.80 -4.89 0.33
N TYR A 61 1.91 -4.15 0.39
CA TYR A 61 2.04 -2.81 -0.21
C TYR A 61 2.61 -2.86 -1.61
N ASN A 62 3.51 -3.82 -1.88
CA ASN A 62 4.13 -4.02 -3.18
C ASN A 62 4.42 -5.50 -3.39
N PRO A 63 3.70 -6.22 -4.27
CA PRO A 63 3.89 -7.66 -4.45
C PRO A 63 5.31 -8.07 -4.87
N ALA A 64 6.10 -7.13 -5.41
CA ALA A 64 7.52 -7.38 -5.72
C ALA A 64 8.39 -7.66 -4.47
N CYS A 65 7.96 -7.22 -3.28
CA CYS A 65 8.64 -7.52 -2.02
C CYS A 65 8.63 -9.01 -1.68
N LEU A 66 7.65 -9.78 -2.18
CA LEU A 66 7.52 -11.20 -1.87
C LEU A 66 8.72 -12.01 -2.35
N ALA A 67 9.28 -11.65 -3.52
CA ALA A 67 10.43 -12.34 -4.09
C ALA A 67 11.68 -12.30 -3.20
N GLU A 68 11.76 -11.32 -2.30
CA GLU A 68 12.89 -11.10 -1.38
C GLU A 68 12.70 -11.77 -0.01
N VAL A 69 11.52 -12.34 0.28
CA VAL A 69 11.25 -13.05 1.54
C VAL A 69 12.10 -14.33 1.60
N LYS A 70 12.72 -14.67 2.73
CA LYS A 70 13.54 -15.88 2.83
C LYS A 70 12.82 -16.97 3.61
N GLY A 71 12.74 -18.16 3.02
CA GLY A 71 12.11 -19.34 3.64
C GLY A 71 10.60 -19.21 3.77
N LEU A 72 10.05 -19.88 4.79
CA LEU A 72 8.67 -19.72 5.23
C LEU A 72 8.58 -18.55 6.19
N ASN A 73 7.63 -17.64 5.95
CA ASN A 73 7.37 -16.50 6.81
C ASN A 73 5.88 -16.45 7.18
N LEU A 74 5.61 -16.32 8.47
CA LEU A 74 4.28 -16.16 9.03
C LEU A 74 4.28 -14.86 9.83
N ASN A 75 3.34 -13.97 9.54
CA ASN A 75 3.18 -12.72 10.27
C ASN A 75 1.70 -12.48 10.56
N GLY A 76 1.42 -11.93 11.72
CA GLY A 76 0.11 -11.43 12.10
C GLY A 76 0.29 -10.13 12.86
N SER A 77 -0.60 -9.17 12.61
CA SER A 77 -0.58 -7.89 13.29
C SER A 77 -2.01 -7.37 13.40
N SER A 78 -2.30 -6.68 14.50
CA SER A 78 -3.59 -6.03 14.72
C SER A 78 -3.38 -4.63 15.24
N ALA A 79 -4.28 -3.74 14.84
CA ALA A 79 -4.39 -2.38 15.33
C ALA A 79 -5.77 -2.23 15.99
N LEU A 80 -5.75 -1.88 17.28
CA LEU A 80 -6.96 -1.46 17.99
C LEU A 80 -7.25 -0.02 17.59
N ILE A 81 -8.38 0.19 16.93
CA ILE A 81 -8.95 1.51 16.73
C ILE A 81 -9.89 1.75 17.92
N GLU A 82 -10.08 3.00 18.31
CA GLU A 82 -11.01 3.38 19.38
C GLU A 82 -12.47 2.96 19.07
N THR A 83 -12.76 2.61 17.81
CA THR A 83 -13.98 1.90 17.39
C THR A 83 -13.83 0.40 17.66
N ASP A 84 -14.82 -0.22 18.33
CA ASP A 84 -14.83 -1.59 18.88
C ASP A 84 -14.43 -2.77 17.94
N GLU A 85 -14.13 -2.54 16.67
CA GLU A 85 -13.66 -3.58 15.75
C GLU A 85 -12.18 -3.41 15.37
N PRO A 86 -11.31 -4.39 15.71
CA PRO A 86 -9.89 -4.31 15.41
C PRO A 86 -9.63 -4.46 13.91
N ASN A 87 -8.72 -3.64 13.37
CA ASN A 87 -8.10 -3.93 12.09
C ASN A 87 -7.08 -5.05 12.30
N ALA A 88 -7.19 -6.15 11.57
CA ALA A 88 -6.31 -7.29 11.69
C ALA A 88 -5.75 -7.71 10.34
N MET A 89 -4.50 -8.16 10.33
CA MET A 89 -3.85 -8.73 9.15
C MET A 89 -3.14 -10.00 9.53
N GLY A 90 -3.23 -10.99 8.65
CA GLY A 90 -2.42 -12.19 8.70
C GLY A 90 -1.82 -12.47 7.34
N CYS A 91 -0.62 -13.03 7.34
CA CYS A 91 0.16 -13.24 6.14
C CYS A 91 1.00 -14.51 6.28
N ALA A 92 1.03 -15.32 5.23
CA ALA A 92 1.84 -16.51 5.11
C ALA A 92 2.51 -16.51 3.73
N ALA A 93 3.83 -16.52 3.70
CA ALA A 93 4.61 -16.44 2.49
C ALA A 93 5.69 -17.51 2.48
N ILE A 94 5.98 -18.07 1.31
CA ILE A 94 7.07 -19.02 1.12
C ILE A 94 7.81 -18.73 -0.17
N ASN A 95 9.13 -18.72 -0.09
CA ASN A 95 9.98 -18.68 -1.27
C ASN A 95 10.22 -20.10 -1.81
N ILE A 96 9.91 -20.29 -3.09
CA ILE A 96 10.15 -21.54 -3.83
C ILE A 96 11.44 -21.35 -4.63
N GLY A 97 12.55 -21.83 -4.08
CA GLY A 97 13.88 -21.64 -4.64
C GLY A 97 14.46 -20.25 -4.37
N LYS A 98 15.26 -19.73 -5.30
CA LYS A 98 16.00 -18.46 -5.13
C LYS A 98 15.33 -17.24 -5.77
N ARG A 99 14.31 -17.44 -6.61
CA ARG A 99 13.81 -16.41 -7.52
C ARG A 99 12.30 -16.28 -7.55
N PHE A 100 11.55 -17.13 -6.85
CA PHE A 100 10.10 -17.12 -6.88
C PHE A 100 9.55 -17.22 -5.47
N GLY A 101 8.52 -16.44 -5.17
CA GLY A 101 7.78 -16.49 -3.92
C GLY A 101 6.28 -16.51 -4.18
N THR A 102 5.56 -17.22 -3.31
CA THR A 102 4.10 -17.22 -3.28
C THR A 102 3.63 -16.94 -1.86
N GLY A 103 2.47 -16.30 -1.72
CA GLY A 103 1.93 -15.95 -0.42
C GLY A 103 0.42 -15.80 -0.42
N LEU A 104 -0.15 -15.96 0.76
CA LEU A 104 -1.54 -15.68 1.07
C LEU A 104 -1.55 -14.64 2.19
N SER A 105 -2.37 -13.60 2.05
CA SER A 105 -2.63 -12.67 3.13
C SER A 105 -4.10 -12.35 3.24
N PHE A 106 -4.51 -11.88 4.39
CA PHE A 106 -5.81 -11.27 4.59
C PHE A 106 -5.67 -10.00 5.41
N GLU A 107 -6.63 -9.10 5.23
CA GLU A 107 -6.82 -7.89 6.00
C GLU A 107 -8.29 -7.75 6.33
N GLN A 108 -8.61 -7.74 7.61
CA GLN A 108 -9.91 -7.41 8.13
C GLN A 108 -9.86 -5.96 8.61
N THR A 109 -10.79 -5.15 8.11
CA THR A 109 -11.10 -3.83 8.64
C THR A 109 -12.49 -3.85 9.27
N SER A 110 -12.90 -2.74 9.90
CA SER A 110 -14.27 -2.58 10.43
C SER A 110 -15.39 -2.68 9.36
N SER A 111 -15.05 -2.46 8.09
CA SER A 111 -16.02 -2.34 7.00
C SER A 111 -15.79 -3.33 5.85
N ALA A 112 -14.65 -4.02 5.82
CA ALA A 112 -14.31 -4.91 4.72
C ALA A 112 -13.30 -5.99 5.09
N LEU A 113 -13.35 -7.10 4.34
CA LEU A 113 -12.35 -8.16 4.33
C LEU A 113 -11.65 -8.17 2.98
N ASN A 114 -10.32 -8.15 2.97
CA ASN A 114 -9.50 -8.29 1.77
C ASN A 114 -8.67 -9.57 1.87
N ILE A 115 -8.86 -10.52 0.97
CA ILE A 115 -8.05 -11.72 0.84
C ILE A 115 -7.15 -11.59 -0.39
N ARG A 116 -5.87 -11.91 -0.22
CA ARG A 116 -4.83 -11.72 -1.23
C ARG A 116 -4.06 -12.99 -1.48
N ILE A 117 -3.92 -13.33 -2.75
CA ILE A 117 -2.97 -14.32 -3.25
C ILE A 117 -1.88 -13.57 -4.01
N THR A 118 -0.63 -13.76 -3.63
CA THR A 118 0.50 -13.02 -4.19
C THR A 118 1.49 -13.98 -4.83
N ALA A 119 1.99 -13.61 -6.00
CA ALA A 119 3.15 -14.24 -6.62
C ALA A 119 4.20 -13.18 -6.94
N GLY A 120 5.47 -13.47 -6.66
CA GLY A 120 6.58 -12.55 -6.89
C GLY A 120 7.79 -13.27 -7.45
N ALA A 121 8.59 -12.60 -8.27
CA ALA A 121 9.80 -13.15 -8.83
C ALA A 121 10.96 -12.14 -8.92
N VAL A 122 12.18 -12.67 -8.82
CA VAL A 122 13.43 -11.96 -9.13
C VAL A 122 13.67 -12.02 -10.64
N ILE A 123 13.33 -10.95 -11.33
CA ILE A 123 13.43 -10.84 -12.79
C ILE A 123 14.89 -10.84 -13.22
N VAL A 124 15.68 -9.92 -12.67
CA VAL A 124 17.14 -9.85 -12.82
C VAL A 124 17.75 -9.39 -11.49
N GLU A 125 19.08 -9.37 -11.37
CA GLU A 125 19.73 -8.88 -10.16
C GLU A 125 19.21 -7.48 -9.79
N ASP A 126 18.85 -7.34 -8.52
CA ASP A 126 18.29 -6.12 -7.93
C ASP A 126 16.95 -5.66 -8.54
N LEU A 127 16.28 -6.44 -9.41
CA LEU A 127 14.94 -6.13 -9.93
C LEU A 127 13.98 -7.28 -9.63
N THR A 128 12.96 -6.98 -8.83
CA THR A 128 11.86 -7.89 -8.56
C THR A 128 10.55 -7.34 -9.11
N ALA A 129 9.63 -8.24 -9.43
CA ALA A 129 8.27 -7.90 -9.81
C ALA A 129 7.30 -8.89 -9.17
N GLY A 130 6.04 -8.51 -9.02
CA GLY A 130 5.02 -9.38 -8.49
C GLY A 130 3.62 -8.93 -8.86
N VAL A 131 2.67 -9.83 -8.61
CA VAL A 131 1.26 -9.63 -8.83
C VAL A 131 0.46 -10.06 -7.60
N ASN A 132 -0.58 -9.30 -7.27
CA ASN A 132 -1.60 -9.66 -6.29
C ASN A 132 -2.91 -9.94 -7.02
N LEU A 133 -3.59 -11.01 -6.64
CA LEU A 133 -5.02 -11.18 -6.86
C LEU A 133 -5.71 -10.92 -5.53
N ASN A 134 -6.60 -9.92 -5.51
CA ASN A 134 -7.33 -9.48 -4.34
C ASN A 134 -8.81 -9.83 -4.50
N ILE A 135 -9.40 -10.38 -3.44
CA ILE A 135 -10.84 -10.57 -3.29
C ILE A 135 -11.24 -9.70 -2.11
N PHE A 136 -11.89 -8.59 -2.40
CA PHE A 136 -12.30 -7.59 -1.42
C PHE A 136 -13.81 -7.67 -1.23
N ASP A 137 -14.25 -8.00 -0.03
CA ASP A 137 -15.65 -8.07 0.33
C ASP A 137 -15.98 -6.91 1.27
N ALA A 138 -16.75 -5.96 0.77
CA ALA A 138 -17.20 -4.80 1.53
C ALA A 138 -18.51 -5.14 2.25
N ASP A 139 -18.46 -5.15 3.57
CA ASP A 139 -19.62 -5.43 4.41
C ASP A 139 -20.48 -4.17 4.59
N LYS A 140 -21.80 -4.36 4.71
CA LYS A 140 -22.75 -3.25 4.86
C LYS A 140 -22.77 -2.74 6.28
N LYS A 141 -21.76 -1.98 6.70
CA LYS A 141 -21.95 -1.05 7.82
C LYS A 141 -22.24 0.35 7.29
N GLN A 142 -23.54 0.63 7.25
CA GLN A 142 -24.13 1.92 6.92
C GLN A 142 -23.51 3.04 7.77
N VAL A 143 -22.91 4.03 7.12
CA VAL A 143 -22.92 5.39 7.66
C VAL A 143 -24.24 6.01 7.20
N ASN A 144 -25.04 6.47 8.16
CA ASN A 144 -26.32 7.19 7.97
C ASN A 144 -26.16 8.56 7.29
N ASP A 145 -25.28 8.70 6.30
CA ASP A 145 -25.09 9.94 5.55
C ASP A 145 -25.73 9.83 4.17
N SER A 146 -26.69 10.74 3.95
CA SER A 146 -27.69 10.76 2.88
C SER A 146 -27.13 10.97 1.47
N VAL A 147 -25.83 10.83 1.28
CA VAL A 147 -25.08 11.13 0.03
C VAL A 147 -24.02 10.05 -0.28
N SER A 148 -24.02 8.90 0.43
CA SER A 148 -23.04 7.84 0.20
C SER A 148 -23.56 6.79 -0.79
N ASN A 149 -22.91 6.67 -1.95
CA ASN A 149 -23.05 5.50 -2.83
C ASN A 149 -22.37 4.31 -2.14
N THR A 150 -23.09 3.62 -1.25
CA THR A 150 -22.57 2.42 -0.57
C THR A 150 -22.47 1.28 -1.59
N ILE A 151 -21.24 0.93 -1.98
CA ILE A 151 -20.98 -0.31 -2.73
C ILE A 151 -20.88 -1.43 -1.70
N SER A 152 -21.92 -2.25 -1.65
CA SER A 152 -21.83 -3.56 -0.99
C SER A 152 -21.58 -4.60 -2.06
N GLY A 153 -20.64 -5.50 -1.76
CA GLY A 153 -20.38 -6.65 -2.59
C GLY A 153 -18.90 -6.96 -2.70
N THR A 154 -18.64 -8.05 -3.40
CA THR A 154 -17.30 -8.55 -3.64
C THR A 154 -16.71 -7.91 -4.90
N VAL A 155 -15.55 -7.29 -4.73
CA VAL A 155 -14.73 -6.75 -5.81
C VAL A 155 -13.48 -7.61 -5.95
N ILE A 156 -13.22 -8.05 -7.18
CA ILE A 156 -11.98 -8.74 -7.53
C ILE A 156 -11.11 -7.75 -8.29
N TYR A 157 -9.89 -7.55 -7.81
CA TYR A 157 -8.93 -6.67 -8.47
C TYR A 157 -7.51 -7.24 -8.40
N PHE A 158 -6.63 -6.72 -9.25
CA PHE A 158 -5.25 -7.17 -9.35
C PHE A 158 -4.30 -5.98 -9.27
N ASP A 159 -3.22 -6.17 -8.52
CA ASP A 159 -2.14 -5.19 -8.39
C ASP A 159 -0.88 -5.76 -9.00
N ILE A 160 -0.08 -4.88 -9.60
CA ILE A 160 1.23 -5.23 -10.14
C ILE A 160 2.25 -4.34 -9.45
N GLY A 161 3.35 -4.94 -9.02
CA GLY A 161 4.42 -4.25 -8.33
C GLY A 161 5.77 -4.56 -8.97
N ALA A 162 6.67 -3.59 -8.91
CA ALA A 162 8.08 -3.76 -9.24
C ALA A 162 8.93 -3.07 -8.18
N MET A 163 10.12 -3.60 -7.92
CA MET A 163 11.08 -3.00 -7.00
C MET A 163 12.48 -3.13 -7.58
N LYS A 164 13.18 -1.99 -7.70
CA LYS A 164 14.59 -1.94 -8.09
C LYS A 164 15.44 -1.50 -6.91
N ARG A 165 16.48 -2.28 -6.60
CA ARG A 165 17.51 -1.91 -5.63
C ARG A 165 18.64 -1.17 -6.34
N PHE A 166 19.06 -0.04 -5.78
CA PHE A 166 20.23 0.70 -6.23
C PHE A 166 21.36 0.52 -5.23
N ARG A 167 22.53 0.12 -5.70
CA ARG A 167 23.73 0.00 -4.87
C ARG A 167 24.57 1.25 -5.07
N PHE A 168 24.65 2.08 -4.04
CA PHE A 168 25.53 3.23 -4.02
C PHE A 168 26.90 2.78 -3.50
N ASP A 169 27.88 2.76 -4.41
CA ASP A 169 29.26 2.50 -4.04
C ASP A 169 29.81 3.71 -3.26
N LYS A 170 29.90 3.57 -1.94
CA LYS A 170 30.44 4.62 -1.06
C LYS A 170 31.91 4.95 -1.34
N SER A 171 32.63 4.10 -2.08
CA SER A 171 34.03 4.34 -2.42
C SER A 171 34.20 5.33 -3.58
N LYS A 172 33.16 5.55 -4.39
CA LYS A 172 33.17 6.58 -5.44
C LYS A 172 32.67 7.89 -4.85
N LYS A 173 33.56 8.88 -4.71
CA LYS A 173 33.15 10.26 -4.44
C LYS A 173 32.15 10.70 -5.52
N PRO A 174 31.05 11.40 -5.17
CA PRO A 174 30.19 12.01 -6.17
C PRO A 174 31.03 12.99 -6.98
N GLY A 175 31.08 12.74 -8.30
CA GLY A 175 31.73 13.63 -9.26
C GLY A 175 30.88 14.85 -9.56
#